data_AF-A0A8T7ELT3-F1
#
_entry.id   AF-A0A8T7ELT3-F1
#
_cell.length_a   1.000
_cell.length_b   1.000
_cell.length_c   1.000
_cell.angle_alpha   90.00
_cell.angle_beta   90.00
_cell.angle_gamma   90.00
#
_symmetry.space_group_name_H-M   'P 1'
#
loop_
_entity.id
_entity.type
_entity.pdbx_description
1 polymer ?
#
loop_
_entity_poly.entity_id
_entity_poly.type
_entity_poly.pdbx_seq_one_letter_code
_entity_poly.pdbx_strand_id
1 'polypeptide(L)'
;MGSLLGLVIREQYGQEAFDLVEETRASAKARRAGEVAETARLLERMRRLPLDSKRVLIKAFANYFLRSSISQRIINVYVAARTRSKLARSARRSTPRFLT
;
A
#
# COMPACT_ATOMS: atom_id res chain seq x y z
N MET A 1 0.89 1.40 -9.46
CA MET A 1 -0.24 1.30 -8.50
C MET A 1 -0.56 2.61 -7.74
N GLY A 2 0.35 3.60 -7.67
CA GLY A 2 0.02 4.94 -7.11
C GLY A 2 -0.83 5.85 -8.01
N SER A 3 -0.92 5.56 -9.31
CA SER A 3 -1.56 6.43 -10.30
C SER A 3 -3.05 6.70 -10.04
N LEU A 4 -3.85 5.66 -9.74
CA LEU A 4 -5.29 5.82 -9.51
C LEU A 4 -5.61 6.64 -8.25
N LEU A 5 -4.87 6.42 -7.17
CA LEU A 5 -5.10 7.18 -5.94
C LEU A 5 -4.58 8.61 -6.06
N GLY A 6 -3.48 8.81 -6.81
CA GLY A 6 -3.05 10.14 -7.21
C GLY A 6 -4.12 10.89 -8.01
N LEU A 7 -4.80 10.20 -8.94
CA LEU A 7 -5.92 10.76 -9.70
C LEU A 7 -7.07 11.17 -8.76
N VAL A 8 -7.51 10.26 -7.89
CA VAL A 8 -8.60 10.52 -6.93
C VAL A 8 -8.26 11.67 -5.97
N ILE A 9 -7.02 11.78 -5.50
CA ILE A 9 -6.60 12.89 -4.63
C ILE A 9 -6.69 14.21 -5.39
N ARG A 10 -6.21 14.26 -6.64
CA ARG A 10 -6.29 15.47 -7.48
C ARG A 10 -7.74 15.87 -7.77
N GLU A 11 -8.60 14.90 -8.09
CA GLU A 11 -10.01 15.13 -8.40
C GLU A 11 -10.81 15.61 -7.17
N GLN A 12 -10.55 15.05 -5.99
CA GLN A 12 -11.34 15.36 -4.80
C GLN A 12 -10.79 16.51 -3.95
N TYR A 13 -9.48 16.73 -3.97
CA TYR A 13 -8.79 17.64 -3.05
C TYR A 13 -7.81 18.59 -3.75
N GLY A 14 -7.72 18.53 -5.09
CA GLY A 14 -6.88 19.40 -5.89
C GLY A 14 -5.42 18.95 -5.99
N GLN A 15 -4.67 19.68 -6.81
CA GLN A 15 -3.25 19.39 -7.08
C GLN A 15 -2.37 19.64 -5.86
N GLU A 16 -2.64 20.69 -5.09
CA GLU A 16 -1.89 21.05 -3.88
C GLU A 16 -1.92 19.94 -2.82
N ALA A 17 -3.07 19.27 -2.67
CA ALA A 17 -3.20 18.12 -1.78
C ALA A 17 -2.37 16.90 -2.26
N PHE A 18 -2.32 16.69 -3.57
CA PHE A 18 -1.51 15.63 -4.15
C PHE A 18 -0.02 15.89 -3.93
N ASP A 19 0.44 17.12 -4.21
CA ASP A 19 1.84 17.51 -4.05
C ASP A 19 2.27 17.38 -2.58
N LEU A 20 1.43 17.83 -1.66
CA LEU A 20 1.64 17.67 -0.22
C LEU A 20 1.81 16.20 0.21
N VAL A 21 1.01 15.29 -0.35
CA VAL A 21 1.10 13.85 -0.07
C VAL A 21 2.41 13.29 -0.60
N GLU A 22 2.80 13.61 -1.83
CA GLU A 22 4.04 13.09 -2.43
C GLU A 22 5.29 13.66 -1.75
N GLU A 23 5.30 14.95 -1.39
CA GLU A 23 6.39 15.55 -0.61
C GLU A 23 6.55 14.85 0.75
N THR A 24 5.43 14.63 1.45
CA THR A 24 5.42 13.90 2.73
C THR A 24 5.98 12.48 2.56
N ARG A 25 5.63 11.81 1.46
CA ARG A 25 6.12 10.47 1.11
C ARG A 25 7.62 10.46 0.84
N ALA A 26 8.12 11.48 0.13
CA ALA A 26 9.53 11.63 -0.19
C ALA A 26 10.37 11.83 1.08
N SER A 27 10.00 12.77 1.96
CA SER A 27 10.70 12.97 3.24
C SER A 27 10.64 11.73 4.14
N ALA A 28 9.50 11.03 4.19
CA ALA A 28 9.40 9.77 4.95
C ALA A 28 10.33 8.67 4.41
N LYS A 29 10.50 8.60 3.08
CA LYS A 29 11.44 7.68 2.43
C LYS A 29 12.89 8.05 2.72
N ALA A 30 13.25 9.33 2.60
CA ALA A 30 14.58 9.84 2.92
C ALA A 30 14.97 9.55 4.38
N ARG A 31 14.02 9.77 5.32
CA ARG A 31 14.22 9.43 6.73
C ARG A 31 14.56 7.95 6.94
N ARG A 32 13.85 7.03 6.26
CA ARG A 32 14.14 5.58 6.34
C ARG A 32 15.50 5.21 5.75
N ALA A 33 16.02 6.02 4.82
CA ALA A 33 17.34 5.84 4.24
C ALA A 33 18.48 6.40 5.12
N GLY A 34 18.17 7.03 6.25
CA GLY A 34 19.16 7.54 7.21
C GLY A 34 19.30 9.06 7.26
N GLU A 35 18.54 9.81 6.45
CA GLU A 35 18.58 11.27 6.44
C GLU A 35 17.85 11.86 7.66
N VAL A 36 18.53 11.94 8.80
CA VAL A 36 17.94 12.36 10.09
C VAL A 36 17.41 13.80 10.02
N ALA A 37 18.04 14.68 9.23
CA ALA A 37 17.63 16.08 9.03
C ALA A 37 16.20 16.21 8.46
N GLU A 38 15.76 15.23 7.66
CA GLU A 38 14.41 15.20 7.10
C GLU A 38 13.35 14.90 8.16
N THR A 39 13.73 14.31 9.30
CA THR A 39 12.82 14.09 10.43
C THR A 39 12.32 15.42 11.01
N ALA A 40 13.25 16.34 11.30
CA ALA A 40 12.93 17.64 11.89
C ALA A 40 12.11 18.49 10.92
N ARG A 41 12.52 18.55 9.65
CA ARG A 41 11.81 19.27 8.58
C ARG A 41 10.39 18.76 8.38
N LEU A 42 10.20 17.44 8.36
CA LEU A 42 8.89 16.84 8.21
C LEU A 42 7.98 17.19 9.41
N LEU A 43 8.50 17.08 10.64
CA LEU A 43 7.77 17.44 11.86
C LEU A 43 7.33 18.91 11.87
N GLU A 44 8.22 19.81 11.46
CA GLU A 44 7.93 21.24 11.41
C GLU A 44 6.86 21.57 10.37
N ARG A 45 6.94 20.99 9.16
CA ARG A 45 5.90 21.09 8.15
C ARG A 45 4.55 20.57 8.65
N MET A 46 4.53 19.39 9.26
CA MET A 46 3.34 18.79 9.85
C MET A 46 2.71 19.68 10.94
N ARG A 47 3.52 20.39 11.73
CA ARG A 47 3.02 21.35 12.73
C ARG A 47 2.31 22.54 12.08
N ARG A 48 2.93 23.15 11.06
CA ARG A 48 2.45 24.37 10.38
C ARG A 48 1.24 24.14 9.45
N LEU A 49 0.95 22.89 9.07
CA LEU A 49 -0.17 22.57 8.19
C LEU A 49 -1.53 22.96 8.80
N PRO A 50 -2.43 23.57 8.01
CA PRO A 50 -3.82 23.79 8.40
C PRO A 50 -4.52 22.48 8.77
N LEU A 51 -5.53 22.56 9.63
CA LEU A 51 -6.27 21.40 10.14
C LEU A 51 -6.94 20.62 9.00
N ASP A 52 -7.44 21.31 7.98
CA ASP A 52 -8.10 20.66 6.85
C ASP A 52 -7.11 19.93 5.94
N SER A 53 -5.94 20.52 5.70
CA SER A 53 -4.84 19.84 4.99
C SER A 53 -4.35 18.59 5.75
N LYS A 54 -4.31 18.63 7.09
CA LYS A 54 -4.02 17.45 7.93
C LYS A 54 -5.06 16.35 7.74
N ARG A 55 -6.35 16.69 7.69
CA ARG A 55 -7.43 15.71 7.45
C ARG A 55 -7.31 15.06 6.07
N VAL A 56 -7.00 15.85 5.04
CA VAL A 56 -6.78 15.33 3.68
C VAL A 56 -5.61 14.35 3.64
N LEU A 57 -4.48 14.71 4.26
CA LEU A 57 -3.32 13.83 4.41
C LEU A 57 -3.69 12.50 5.08
N ILE A 58 -4.40 12.53 6.21
CA ILE A 58 -4.80 11.32 6.95
C ILE A 58 -5.68 10.43 6.07
N LYS A 59 -6.69 10.99 5.39
CA LYS A 59 -7.57 10.25 4.49
C LYS A 59 -6.80 9.63 3.32
N ALA A 60 -5.92 10.41 2.69
CA ALA A 60 -5.10 9.94 1.57
C ALA A 60 -4.21 8.76 1.99
N PHE A 61 -3.48 8.89 3.10
CA PHE A 61 -2.62 7.81 3.60
C PHE A 61 -3.41 6.59 4.06
N ALA A 62 -4.54 6.76 4.75
CA ALA A 62 -5.41 5.64 5.12
C ALA A 62 -5.88 4.85 3.88
N ASN A 63 -6.28 5.55 2.81
CA ASN A 63 -6.67 4.92 1.55
C ASN A 63 -5.49 4.20 0.87
N TYR A 64 -4.29 4.76 0.91
CA TYR A 64 -3.07 4.08 0.43
C TYR A 64 -2.82 2.76 1.18
N PHE A 65 -2.91 2.79 2.51
CA PHE A 65 -2.67 1.61 3.36
C PHE A 65 -3.74 0.53 3.20
N LEU A 66 -5.01 0.93 3.14
CA LEU A 66 -6.12 0.00 2.94
C LEU A 66 -6.00 -0.74 1.61
N ARG A 67 -5.65 -0.03 0.53
CA ARG A 67 -5.50 -0.64 -0.79
C ARG A 67 -4.32 -1.62 -0.85
N SER A 68 -3.18 -1.25 -0.28
CA SER A 68 -2.01 -2.14 -0.19
C SER A 68 -2.37 -3.42 0.55
N SER A 69 -3.04 -3.28 1.69
CA SER A 69 -3.49 -4.39 2.52
C SER A 69 -4.46 -5.33 1.80
N ILE A 70 -5.45 -4.79 1.08
CA ILE A 70 -6.42 -5.59 0.31
C ILE A 70 -5.73 -6.33 -0.84
N SER A 71 -4.83 -5.64 -1.57
CA SER A 71 -4.10 -6.23 -2.68
C SER A 71 -3.23 -7.39 -2.22
N GLN A 72 -2.52 -7.22 -1.11
CA GLN A 72 -1.73 -8.27 -0.48
C GLN A 72 -2.62 -9.44 -0.04
N ARG A 73 -3.79 -9.15 0.55
CA ARG A 73 -4.77 -10.18 0.95
C ARG A 73 -5.22 -11.03 -0.23
N ILE A 74 -5.57 -10.38 -1.35
CA ILE A 74 -5.99 -11.07 -2.58
C ILE A 74 -4.87 -11.98 -3.11
N ILE A 75 -3.64 -11.47 -3.16
CA ILE A 75 -2.46 -12.23 -3.60
C ILE A 75 -2.27 -13.46 -2.70
N ASN A 76 -2.33 -13.29 -1.39
CA ASN A 76 -2.16 -14.38 -0.43
C ASN A 76 -3.23 -15.47 -0.60
N VAL A 77 -4.49 -15.08 -0.80
CA VAL A 77 -5.59 -16.02 -1.07
C VAL A 77 -5.34 -16.79 -2.37
N TYR A 78 -4.94 -16.10 -3.44
CA TYR A 78 -4.63 -16.75 -4.72
C TYR A 78 -3.47 -17.75 -4.61
N VAL A 79 -2.38 -17.36 -3.93
CA VAL A 79 -1.23 -18.24 -3.69
C VAL A 79 -1.64 -19.47 -2.89
N ALA A 80 -2.41 -19.30 -1.82
CA ALA A 80 -2.90 -20.40 -1.00
C ALA A 80 -3.77 -21.39 -1.80
N ALA A 81 -4.71 -20.88 -2.61
CA ALA A 81 -5.55 -21.70 -3.47
C ALA A 81 -4.72 -22.49 -4.51
N ARG A 82 -3.71 -21.85 -5.11
CA ARG A 82 -2.80 -22.49 -6.07
C ARG A 82 -1.97 -23.60 -5.43
N THR A 83 -1.45 -23.37 -4.22
CA THR A 83 -0.68 -24.37 -3.47
C THR A 83 -1.55 -25.57 -3.10
N ARG A 84 -2.78 -25.34 -2.63
CA ARG A 84 -3.75 -26.40 -2.30
C ARG A 84 -4.12 -27.25 -3.53
N SER A 85 -4.32 -26.62 -4.68
CA SER A 85 -4.56 -27.31 -5.96
C SER A 85 -3.39 -28.17 -6.44
N LYS A 86 -2.14 -27.75 -6.20
CA LYS A 86 -0.95 -28.56 -6.53
C LYS A 86 -0.85 -29.80 -5.64
N LEU A 87 -1.03 -29.63 -4.33
CA LEU A 87 -1.03 -30.75 -3.36
C LEU A 87 -2.15 -31.77 -3.64
N ALA A 88 -3.35 -31.29 -3.98
CA ALA A 88 -4.47 -32.17 -4.35
C ALA A 88 -4.22 -32.95 -5.67
N ARG A 89 -3.39 -32.42 -6.58
CA ARG A 89 -3.00 -33.11 -7.82
C ARG A 89 -1.85 -34.09 -7.63
N SER A 90 -0.88 -33.79 -6.77
CA SER A 90 0.19 -34.74 -6.43
C SER A 90 -0.40 -35.96 -5.71
N ALA A 91 -1.30 -35.75 -4.75
CA ALA A 91 -1.97 -36.83 -4.03
C ALA A 91 -2.78 -37.79 -4.93
N ARG A 92 -3.43 -37.28 -5.99
CA ARG A 92 -4.16 -38.10 -6.98
C ARG A 92 -3.26 -38.87 -7.96
N ARG A 93 -2.02 -38.43 -8.17
CA ARG A 93 -1.05 -39.13 -9.02
C ARG A 93 -0.30 -40.23 -8.27
N SER A 94 -0.24 -40.14 -6.94
CA SER A 94 0.43 -41.11 -6.06
C SER A 94 -0.45 -42.27 -5.62
N THR A 95 -1.74 -42.29 -5.98
CA THR A 95 -2.67 -43.37 -5.61
C THR A 95 -2.46 -44.56 -6.56
N PRO A 96 -2.01 -45.74 -6.09
CA PRO A 96 -1.76 -46.88 -6.98
C PRO A 96 -3.08 -47.38 -7.56
N ARG A 97 -3.14 -47.49 -8.89
CA ARG A 97 -4.25 -48.12 -9.59
C ARG A 97 -4.10 -49.63 -9.40
N PHE A 98 -4.70 -50.18 -8.34
CA PHE A 98 -4.85 -51.64 -8.23
C PHE A 98 -5.74 -52.10 -9.38
N LEU A 99 -5.12 -52.70 -10.38
CA LEU A 99 -5.77 -53.39 -11.49
C LEU A 99 -6.46 -54.63 -10.93
N THR A 100 -7.75 -54.76 -11.23
CA THR A 100 -8.57 -55.96 -11.00
C THR A 100 -8.46 -56.86 -12.21
#